data_AF-A0A9E2KJ88-F1
#
_entry.id   AF-A0A9E2KJ88-F1
#
_cell.length_a   1.000
_cell.length_b   1.000
_cell.length_c   1.000
_cell.angle_alpha   90.00
_cell.angle_beta   90.00
_cell.angle_gamma   90.00
#
_symmetry.space_group_name_H-M   'P 1'
#
loop_
_entity.id
_entity.type
_entity.pdbx_description
1 polymer ?
#
loop_
_entity_poly.entity_id
_entity_poly.type
_entity_poly.pdbx_seq_one_letter_code
_entity_poly.pdbx_strand_id
1 'polypeptide(L)'
;MAEKRSIKNEMTDALFDAILSLETREECYNFFEDLCTVKELSDMAQRLAAAKMLLDGCTYEQIVKSAEISTATISRINRCIQYGPGGYRQTIEKSRKQSKK
;
A
#
# COMPACT_ATOMS: atom_id res chain seq x y z
N MET A 1 -10.50 -26.69 -0.05
CA MET A 1 -11.04 -25.48 -0.68
C MET A 1 -10.99 -24.38 0.37
N ALA A 2 -10.12 -23.39 0.22
CA ALA A 2 -9.94 -22.36 1.24
C ALA A 2 -11.08 -21.34 1.13
N GLU A 3 -11.87 -21.19 2.20
CA GLU A 3 -12.87 -20.13 2.31
C GLU A 3 -12.21 -18.78 2.00
N LYS A 4 -12.73 -18.09 0.99
CA LYS A 4 -12.37 -16.71 0.70
C LYS A 4 -12.92 -15.85 1.83
N ARG A 5 -12.15 -15.67 2.91
CA ARG A 5 -12.46 -14.69 3.97
C ARG A 5 -12.65 -13.33 3.29
N SER A 6 -13.90 -12.92 3.15
CA SER A 6 -14.23 -11.61 2.64
C SER A 6 -13.79 -10.60 3.69
N ILE A 7 -12.86 -9.72 3.32
CA ILE A 7 -12.50 -8.58 4.17
C ILE A 7 -13.65 -7.58 4.29
N LYS A 8 -14.72 -7.72 3.50
CA LYS A 8 -15.86 -6.81 3.50
C LYS A 8 -16.82 -7.17 4.62
N ASN A 9 -17.03 -6.22 5.52
CA ASN A 9 -18.06 -6.18 6.55
C ASN A 9 -18.31 -4.71 6.97
N GLU A 10 -19.32 -4.49 7.81
CA GLU A 10 -19.72 -3.14 8.26
C GLU A 10 -18.57 -2.37 8.93
N MET A 11 -17.70 -3.05 9.70
CA MET A 11 -16.57 -2.39 10.34
C MET A 11 -15.51 -1.93 9.33
N THR A 12 -15.22 -2.75 8.31
CA THR A 12 -14.27 -2.36 7.26
C THR A 12 -14.85 -1.33 6.30
N ASP A 13 -16.17 -1.34 6.08
CA ASP A 13 -16.83 -0.34 5.26
C ASP A 13 -16.76 1.03 5.96
N ALA A 14 -17.08 1.10 7.26
CA ALA A 14 -16.94 2.33 8.05
C ALA A 14 -15.49 2.87 8.08
N LEU A 15 -14.50 1.98 8.18
CA LEU A 15 -13.09 2.37 8.08
C LEU A 15 -12.76 2.98 6.70
N PHE A 16 -13.22 2.35 5.60
CA PHE A 16 -12.95 2.87 4.26
C PHE A 16 -13.72 4.14 3.96
N ASP A 17 -14.93 4.32 4.49
CA ASP A 17 -15.67 5.57 4.39
C ASP A 17 -14.91 6.73 5.07
N ALA A 18 -14.35 6.50 6.26
CA ALA A 18 -13.49 7.48 6.94
C ALA A 18 -12.20 7.78 6.17
N ILE A 19 -11.56 6.77 5.56
CA ILE A 19 -10.37 6.98 4.72
C ILE A 19 -10.72 7.77 3.45
N LEU A 20 -11.90 7.54 2.86
CA LEU A 20 -12.37 8.23 1.66
C LEU A 20 -12.77 9.68 1.92
N SER A 21 -13.09 10.07 3.15
CA SER A 21 -13.40 11.46 3.51
C SER A 21 -12.18 12.36 3.71
N LEU A 22 -10.96 11.80 3.69
CA LEU A 22 -9.73 12.58 3.86
C LEU A 22 -9.39 13.31 2.55
N GLU A 23 -9.22 14.63 2.63
CA GLU A 23 -8.96 15.50 1.47
C GLU A 23 -7.52 16.03 1.43
N THR A 24 -6.87 16.14 2.60
CA THR A 24 -5.52 16.73 2.70
C THR A 24 -4.48 15.77 3.27
N ARG A 25 -3.20 16.06 3.01
CA ARG A 25 -2.10 15.26 3.58
C ARG A 25 -2.02 15.40 5.11
N GLU A 26 -2.36 16.57 5.65
CA GLU A 26 -2.38 16.82 7.09
C GLU A 26 -3.47 15.99 7.78
N GLU A 27 -4.67 15.91 7.20
CA GLU A 27 -5.72 15.01 7.68
C GLU A 27 -5.28 13.54 7.67
N CYS A 28 -4.58 13.10 6.63
CA CYS A 28 -3.99 11.77 6.60
C CYS A 28 -2.98 11.56 7.74
N TYR A 29 -2.08 12.52 8.00
CA TYR A 29 -1.11 12.39 9.10
C TYR A 29 -1.82 12.26 10.44
N ASN A 30 -2.76 13.16 10.75
CA ASN A 30 -3.50 13.13 12.02
C ASN A 30 -4.28 11.82 12.18
N PHE A 31 -5.04 11.41 11.16
CA PHE A 31 -5.86 10.20 11.24
C PHE A 31 -5.03 8.92 11.39
N PHE A 32 -3.95 8.77 10.61
CA PHE A 32 -3.12 7.56 10.69
C PHE A 32 -2.19 7.54 11.92
N GLU A 33 -1.86 8.69 12.51
CA GLU A 33 -1.15 8.76 13.79
C GLU A 33 -2.04 8.28 14.96
N ASP A 34 -3.33 8.60 14.93
CA ASP A 34 -4.30 8.09 15.92
C ASP A 34 -4.61 6.59 15.70
N LEU A 35 -4.75 6.16 14.45
CA LEU A 35 -5.20 4.79 14.11
C LEU A 35 -4.08 3.74 14.18
N CYS A 36 -2.84 4.11 13.88
CA CYS A 36 -1.73 3.17 13.70
C CYS A 36 -0.55 3.54 14.59
N THR A 37 0.24 2.53 14.94
CA THR A 37 1.57 2.77 15.49
C THR A 37 2.51 3.32 14.41
N VAL A 38 3.56 4.04 14.84
CA VAL A 38 4.64 4.53 13.95
C VAL A 38 5.21 3.39 13.09
N LYS A 39 5.35 2.19 13.66
CA LYS A 39 5.88 1.05 12.95
C LYS A 39 4.93 0.50 11.90
N GLU A 40 3.62 0.44 12.16
CA GLU A 40 2.64 0.00 11.17
C GLU A 40 2.57 0.96 9.99
N LEU A 41 2.58 2.27 10.26
CA LEU A 41 2.58 3.29 9.21
C LEU A 41 3.87 3.22 8.36
N SER A 42 5.02 3.06 9.01
CA SER A 42 6.31 2.85 8.32
C SER A 42 6.30 1.58 7.46
N ASP A 43 5.84 0.46 8.02
CA ASP A 43 5.74 -0.82 7.30
C ASP A 43 4.81 -0.70 6.07
N MET A 44 3.71 0.07 6.17
CA MET A 44 2.82 0.36 5.02
C MET A 44 3.52 1.22 3.96
N ALA A 45 4.24 2.27 4.36
CA ALA A 45 4.97 3.15 3.45
C ALA A 45 6.08 2.39 2.70
N GLN A 46 6.85 1.56 3.39
CA GLN A 46 7.89 0.71 2.80
C GLN A 46 7.31 -0.28 1.77
N ARG A 47 6.15 -0.90 2.06
CA ARG A 47 5.46 -1.78 1.10
C ARG A 47 5.05 -1.02 -0.16
N LEU A 48 4.51 0.19 -0.02
CA LEU A 48 4.13 1.03 -1.15
C LEU A 48 5.36 1.44 -1.98
N ALA A 49 6.47 1.79 -1.35
CA ALA A 49 7.73 2.12 -2.02
C ALA A 49 8.26 0.92 -2.83
N ALA A 50 8.34 -0.26 -2.22
CA ALA A 50 8.75 -1.48 -2.92
C ALA A 50 7.80 -1.85 -4.07
N ALA A 51 6.48 -1.67 -3.91
CA ALA A 51 5.51 -1.88 -4.98
C ALA A 51 5.73 -0.94 -6.18
N LYS A 52 6.04 0.34 -5.93
CA LYS A 52 6.39 1.31 -6.99
C LYS A 52 7.64 0.86 -7.74
N MET A 53 8.70 0.52 -7.02
CA MET A 53 9.97 0.07 -7.62
C MET A 53 9.81 -1.23 -8.44
N LEU A 54 9.01 -2.18 -7.95
CA LEU A 54 8.68 -3.40 -8.71
C LEU A 54 7.96 -3.08 -10.02
N LEU A 55 7.02 -2.14 -10.01
CA LEU A 55 6.31 -1.70 -11.22
C LEU A 55 7.21 -0.91 -12.18
N ASP A 56 8.26 -0.29 -11.67
CA ASP A 56 9.29 0.41 -12.48
C ASP A 56 10.39 -0.52 -12.99
N GLY A 57 10.30 -1.83 -12.71
CA GLY A 57 11.23 -2.84 -13.22
C GLY A 57 12.54 -2.95 -12.41
N CYS A 58 12.61 -2.39 -11.20
CA CYS A 58 13.77 -2.53 -10.33
C CYS A 58 13.99 -3.99 -9.88
N THR A 59 15.26 -4.38 -9.71
CA THR A 59 15.63 -5.70 -9.18
C THR A 59 15.40 -5.77 -7.67
N TYR A 60 15.33 -7.00 -7.13
CA TYR A 60 15.11 -7.21 -5.69
C TYR A 60 16.25 -6.59 -4.87
N GLU A 61 17.49 -6.67 -5.36
CA GLU A 61 18.66 -6.09 -4.70
C GLU A 61 18.56 -4.57 -4.58
N GLN A 62 18.10 -3.89 -5.64
CA GLN A 62 17.85 -2.45 -5.60
C GLN A 62 16.76 -2.09 -4.59
N ILE A 63 15.68 -2.87 -4.56
CA ILE A 63 14.55 -2.65 -3.65
C ILE A 63 14.97 -2.85 -2.19
N VAL A 64 15.76 -3.89 -1.87
CA VAL A 64 16.28 -4.11 -0.51
C VAL A 64 17.10 -2.91 -0.05
N LYS A 65 17.98 -2.38 -0.92
CA LYS A 65 18.84 -1.24 -0.60
C LYS A 65 18.07 0.07 -0.40
N SER A 66 17.00 0.29 -1.16
CA SER A 66 16.26 1.57 -1.14
C SER A 66 15.07 1.59 -0.20
N ALA A 67 14.36 0.47 -0.04
CA ALA A 67 13.13 0.41 0.74
C ALA A 67 13.31 -0.23 2.12
N GLU A 68 14.51 -0.73 2.43
CA GLU A 68 14.86 -1.38 3.71
C GLU A 68 13.92 -2.55 4.08
N ILE A 69 13.48 -3.32 3.07
CA ILE A 69 12.57 -4.47 3.27
C ILE A 69 13.25 -5.78 2.92
N SER A 70 12.85 -6.87 3.59
CA SER A 70 13.35 -8.21 3.30
C SER A 70 12.86 -8.75 1.95
N THR A 71 13.70 -9.56 1.28
CA THR A 71 13.33 -10.27 0.03
C THR A 71 12.06 -11.10 0.15
N ALA A 72 11.80 -11.71 1.32
CA ALA A 72 10.54 -12.42 1.60
C ALA A 72 9.32 -11.48 1.53
N THR A 73 9.46 -10.23 1.93
CA THR A 73 8.40 -9.22 1.84
C THR A 73 8.22 -8.74 0.40
N ILE A 74 9.32 -8.50 -0.32
CA ILE A 74 9.27 -8.14 -1.76
C ILE A 74 8.53 -9.22 -2.54
N SER A 75 8.82 -10.49 -2.28
CA SER A 75 8.16 -11.63 -2.92
C SER A 75 6.64 -11.64 -2.68
N ARG A 76 6.19 -11.37 -1.45
CA ARG A 76 4.76 -11.25 -1.12
C ARG A 76 4.11 -10.09 -1.87
N ILE A 77 4.76 -8.93 -1.94
CA ILE A 77 4.25 -7.76 -2.68
C ILE A 77 4.16 -8.07 -4.17
N ASN A 78 5.19 -8.67 -4.76
CA ASN A 78 5.18 -9.05 -6.16
C ASN A 78 4.04 -10.03 -6.46
N ARG A 79 3.80 -11.01 -5.59
CA ARG A 79 2.65 -11.92 -5.72
C ARG A 79 1.31 -11.15 -5.71
N CYS A 80 1.15 -10.15 -4.85
CA CYS A 80 -0.04 -9.30 -4.84
C CYS A 80 -0.17 -8.44 -6.12
N ILE A 81 0.93 -8.00 -6.72
CA ILE A 81 0.93 -7.25 -7.98
C ILE A 81 0.54 -8.14 -9.17
N GLN A 82 1.01 -9.39 -9.21
CA GLN A 82 0.75 -10.32 -10.31
C GLN A 82 -0.62 -10.99 -10.22
N TYR A 83 -1.06 -11.35 -9.02
CA TYR A 83 -2.24 -12.21 -8.82
C TYR A 83 -3.31 -11.60 -7.90
N GLY A 84 -3.07 -10.40 -7.36
CA GLY A 84 -4.02 -9.72 -6.49
C GLY A 84 -5.09 -8.94 -7.27
N PRO A 85 -5.94 -8.17 -6.55
CA PRO A 85 -7.05 -7.42 -7.14
C PRO A 85 -6.62 -6.20 -7.98
N GLY A 86 -5.32 -5.96 -8.18
CA GLY A 86 -4.80 -4.84 -8.98
C GLY A 86 -4.70 -3.49 -8.25
N GLY A 87 -5.04 -3.42 -6.96
CA GLY A 87 -5.06 -2.17 -6.19
C GLY A 87 -3.74 -1.39 -6.22
N TYR A 88 -2.59 -2.07 -6.12
CA TYR A 88 -1.27 -1.41 -6.23
C TYR A 88 -1.11 -0.67 -7.55
N ARG A 89 -1.34 -1.34 -8.70
CA ARG A 89 -1.19 -0.73 -10.02
C ARG A 89 -2.10 0.47 -10.18
N GLN A 90 -3.39 0.31 -9.88
CA GLN A 90 -4.39 1.35 -10.05
C GLN A 90 -4.09 2.61 -9.22
N THR A 91 -3.80 2.44 -7.93
CA THR A 91 -3.55 3.58 -7.03
C THR A 91 -2.22 4.27 -7.35
N ILE A 92 -1.17 3.50 -7.66
CA ILE A 92 0.14 4.08 -8.04
C ILE A 92 0.01 4.86 -9.36
N GLU A 93 -0.68 4.32 -10.36
CA GLU A 93 -0.92 5.02 -11.63
C GLU A 93 -1.76 6.29 -11.45
N LYS A 94 -2.82 6.24 -10.64
CA LYS A 94 -3.63 7.43 -10.30
C LYS A 94 -2.78 8.52 -9.65
N SER A 95 -1.96 8.16 -8.67
CA SER A 95 -1.04 9.10 -8.00
C SER A 95 -0.04 9.73 -8.97
N ARG A 96 0.56 8.94 -9.87
CA ARG A 96 1.48 9.45 -10.91
C ARG A 96 0.81 10.45 -11.86
N LYS A 97 -0.47 10.26 -12.19
CA LYS A 97 -1.24 11.18 -13.04
C LYS A 97 -1.53 12.50 -12.33
N GLN A 98 -1.80 12.46 -11.03
CA GLN A 98 -2.04 13.66 -10.21
C GLN A 98 -0.77 14.49 -10.04
N SER A 99 0.41 13.88 -9.89
CA SER A 99 1.68 14.61 -9.78
C SER A 99 2.19 15.24 -11.08
N LYS A 100 1.56 14.94 -12.23
CA LYS A 100 1.90 15.51 -13.54
C LYS A 100 0.95 16.64 -13.98
N LYS A 101 -0.08 16.92 -13.17
CA LYS A 101 -0.97 18.08 -13.32
C LYS A 101 -0.49 19.18 -12.39
#